data_AF-A0A2D5YWL3-F1
#
_entry.id   AF-A0A2D5YWL3-F1
#
_cell.length_a   1.000
_cell.length_b   1.000
_cell.length_c   1.000
_cell.angle_alpha   90.00
_cell.angle_beta   90.00
_cell.angle_gamma   90.00
#
_symmetry.space_group_name_H-M   'P 1'
#
loop_
_entity.id
_entity.type
_entity.pdbx_description
1 polymer ?
#
loop_
_entity_poly.entity_id
_entity_poly.type
_entity_poly.pdbx_seq_one_letter_code
_entity_poly.pdbx_strand_id
1 'polypeptide(L)'
;MIAAMLCFVSAASATLIMAWWPFLDPIPLHRVWWLLLPPLALVIALVYKTLKLPSLEGLAWQTIRLTVIIMFFMIVIAVALWGITEMVPARG
;
A
#
# COMPACT_ATOMS: atom_id res chain seq x y z
N MET A 1 -41.71 6.31 26.73
CA MET A 1 -41.28 5.22 25.83
C MET A 1 -40.90 5.73 24.43
N ILE A 2 -41.65 6.63 23.80
CA ILE A 2 -41.37 7.16 22.44
C ILE A 2 -40.03 7.94 22.36
N ALA A 3 -39.68 8.76 23.37
CA ALA A 3 -38.43 9.53 23.37
C ALA A 3 -37.15 8.67 23.41
N ALA A 4 -37.18 7.54 24.14
CA ALA A 4 -36.06 6.60 24.19
C ALA A 4 -35.83 5.89 22.85
N MET A 5 -36.92 5.58 22.13
CA MET A 5 -36.89 4.96 20.81
C MET A 5 -36.32 5.90 19.73
N LEU A 6 -36.59 7.20 19.83
CA LEU A 6 -36.02 8.23 18.94
C LEU A 6 -34.51 8.44 19.17
N CYS A 7 -34.04 8.45 20.42
CA CYS A 7 -32.60 8.51 20.72
C CYS A 7 -31.84 7.29 20.18
N PHE A 8 -32.44 6.09 20.24
CA PHE A 8 -31.82 4.87 19.74
C PHE A 8 -31.65 4.88 18.22
N VAL A 9 -32.64 5.38 17.46
CA VAL A 9 -32.57 5.53 15.99
C VAL A 9 -31.50 6.55 15.56
N SER A 10 -31.35 7.65 16.30
CA SER A 10 -30.32 8.68 16.00
C SER A 10 -28.90 8.15 16.23
N ALA A 11 -28.66 7.43 17.34
CA ALA A 11 -27.36 6.83 17.63
C ALA A 11 -26.97 5.72 16.62
N ALA A 12 -27.95 4.93 16.16
CA ALA A 12 -27.73 3.93 15.11
C ALA A 12 -27.32 4.59 13.78
N SER A 13 -27.99 5.67 13.40
CA SER A 13 -27.67 6.46 12.20
C SER A 13 -26.27 7.09 12.27
N ALA A 14 -25.90 7.63 13.44
CA ALA A 14 -24.58 8.21 13.67
C ALA A 14 -23.47 7.16 13.61
N THR A 15 -23.70 5.96 14.14
CA THR A 15 -22.75 4.84 14.06
C THR A 15 -22.58 4.37 12.60
N LEU A 16 -23.68 4.31 11.85
CA LEU A 16 -23.67 3.92 10.44
C LEU A 16 -22.90 4.95 9.60
N ILE A 17 -23.13 6.25 9.81
CA ILE A 17 -22.40 7.32 9.13
C ILE A 17 -20.91 7.33 9.51
N MET A 18 -20.56 7.13 10.79
CA MET A 18 -19.16 7.07 11.20
C MET A 18 -18.42 5.87 10.62
N ALA A 19 -19.09 4.73 10.40
CA ALA A 19 -18.49 3.58 9.74
C ALA A 19 -18.13 3.86 8.26
N TRP A 20 -18.83 4.79 7.61
CA TRP A 20 -18.56 5.21 6.22
C TRP A 20 -17.56 6.37 6.10
N TRP A 21 -17.22 7.04 7.20
CA TRP A 21 -16.29 8.18 7.21
C TRP A 21 -14.91 7.89 6.59
N PRO A 22 -14.22 6.77 6.83
CA PRO A 22 -12.89 6.53 6.23
C PRO A 22 -12.91 6.39 4.69
N PHE A 23 -14.08 6.13 4.09
CA PHE A 23 -14.24 6.09 2.64
C PHE A 23 -14.59 7.46 2.06
N LEU A 24 -15.33 8.28 2.81
CA LEU A 24 -15.76 9.62 2.40
C LEU A 24 -14.66 10.67 2.58
N ASP A 25 -13.86 10.55 3.63
CA ASP A 25 -12.69 11.39 3.89
C ASP A 25 -11.44 10.50 4.01
N PRO A 26 -10.81 10.14 2.87
CA PRO A 26 -9.69 9.22 2.87
C PRO A 26 -8.48 9.84 3.56
N ILE A 27 -7.80 9.02 4.37
CA ILE A 27 -6.56 9.41 5.04
C ILE A 27 -5.54 9.87 3.97
N PRO A 28 -4.81 10.98 4.17
CA PRO A 28 -3.91 11.58 3.17
C PRO A 28 -2.60 10.79 2.97
N LEU A 29 -2.70 9.49 2.64
CA LEU A 29 -1.56 8.60 2.37
C LEU A 29 -0.76 9.00 1.14
N HIS A 30 -1.30 9.85 0.27
CA HIS A 30 -0.62 10.32 -0.93
C HIS A 30 0.70 11.05 -0.65
N ARG A 31 0.91 11.59 0.56
CA ARG A 31 2.19 12.22 0.93
C ARG A 31 3.27 11.21 1.35
N VAL A 32 2.85 10.02 1.78
CA VAL A 32 3.71 8.98 2.37
C VAL A 32 3.63 7.65 1.63
N TRP A 33 3.08 7.64 0.42
CA TRP A 33 2.88 6.42 -0.40
C TRP A 33 4.18 5.62 -0.61
N TRP A 34 5.32 6.30 -0.69
CA TRP A 34 6.63 5.68 -0.86
C TRP A 34 7.04 4.83 0.35
N LEU A 35 6.57 5.14 1.58
CA LEU A 35 6.79 4.28 2.76
C LEU A 35 6.03 2.96 2.69
N LEU A 36 4.97 2.87 1.88
CA LEU A 36 4.18 1.65 1.73
C LEU A 36 4.85 0.65 0.78
N LEU A 37 5.84 1.09 -0.01
CA LEU A 37 6.55 0.22 -0.96
C LEU A 37 7.46 -0.81 -0.27
N PRO A 38 8.32 -0.46 0.71
CA PRO A 38 9.12 -1.46 1.42
C PRO A 38 8.32 -2.59 2.08
N PRO A 39 7.26 -2.33 2.88
CA PRO A 39 6.49 -3.40 3.50
C PRO A 39 5.76 -4.25 2.45
N LEU A 40 5.25 -3.64 1.37
CA LEU A 40 4.62 -4.39 0.27
C LEU A 40 5.63 -5.31 -0.43
N ALA A 41 6.80 -4.80 -0.81
CA ALA A 41 7.85 -5.57 -1.46
C ALA A 41 8.39 -6.68 -0.56
N LEU A 42 8.44 -6.46 0.76
CA LEU A 42 8.81 -7.47 1.75
C LEU A 42 7.80 -8.62 1.79
N VAL A 43 6.50 -8.31 1.85
CA VAL A 43 5.44 -9.33 1.87
C VAL A 43 5.45 -10.14 0.57
N ILE A 44 5.58 -9.48 -0.59
CA ILE A 44 5.65 -10.16 -1.89
C ILE A 44 6.88 -11.09 -1.94
N ALA A 45 8.05 -10.60 -1.52
CA ALA A 45 9.28 -11.39 -1.50
C ALA A 45 9.16 -12.60 -0.57
N LEU A 46 8.53 -12.41 0.60
CA LEU A 46 8.32 -13.47 1.60
C LEU A 46 7.42 -14.57 1.05
N VAL A 47 6.25 -14.21 0.51
CA VAL A 47 5.29 -15.17 -0.07
C VAL A 47 5.94 -15.91 -1.24
N TYR A 48 6.61 -15.19 -2.14
CA TYR A 48 7.31 -15.79 -3.27
C TYR A 48 8.36 -16.80 -2.84
N LYS A 49 9.23 -16.43 -1.89
CA LYS A 49 10.32 -17.31 -1.43
C LYS A 49 9.80 -18.53 -0.66
N THR A 50 8.72 -18.36 0.10
CA THR A 50 8.11 -19.46 0.85
C THR A 50 7.55 -20.54 -0.07
N LEU A 51 6.97 -20.16 -1.23
CA LEU A 51 6.44 -21.12 -2.20
C LEU A 51 7.52 -21.76 -3.08
N LYS A 52 8.67 -21.10 -3.24
CA LYS A 52 9.72 -21.51 -4.19
C LYS A 52 10.80 -22.39 -3.55
N LEU A 53 11.09 -22.19 -2.26
CA LEU A 53 12.20 -22.86 -1.59
C LEU A 53 11.81 -24.25 -1.07
N PRO A 54 12.63 -25.29 -1.28
CA PRO A 54 12.40 -26.63 -0.74
C PRO A 54 12.68 -26.71 0.77
N SER A 55 13.50 -25.82 1.32
CA SER A 55 13.76 -25.68 2.75
C SER A 55 13.64 -24.23 3.19
N LEU A 56 13.22 -24.00 4.44
CA LEU A 56 13.05 -22.65 5.00
C LEU A 56 14.37 -22.06 5.53
N GLU A 57 15.49 -22.77 5.32
CA GLU A 57 16.79 -22.35 5.79
C GLU A 57 17.26 -21.09 5.04
N GLY A 58 17.58 -20.05 5.80
CA GLY A 58 17.95 -18.76 5.23
C GLY A 58 16.81 -17.97 4.59
N LEU A 59 15.54 -18.34 4.81
CA LEU A 59 14.37 -17.65 4.25
C LEU A 59 14.41 -16.14 4.50
N ALA A 60 14.73 -15.71 5.71
CA ALA A 60 14.79 -14.29 6.07
C ALA A 60 15.83 -13.53 5.23
N TRP A 61 17.05 -14.06 5.13
CA TRP A 61 18.12 -13.43 4.37
C TRP A 61 17.83 -13.38 2.86
N GLN A 62 17.28 -14.47 2.32
CA GLN A 62 16.88 -14.53 0.92
C GLN A 62 15.70 -13.60 0.59
N THR A 63 14.76 -13.45 1.53
CA THR A 63 13.62 -12.54 1.41
C THR A 63 14.10 -11.09 1.39
N ILE A 64 14.91 -10.68 2.36
CA ILE A 64 15.49 -9.33 2.42
C ILE A 64 16.26 -9.01 1.13
N ARG A 65 17.10 -9.94 0.66
CA ARG A 65 17.85 -9.76 -0.58
C ARG A 65 16.91 -9.53 -1.77
N LEU A 66 15.83 -10.31 -1.88
CA LEU A 66 14.86 -10.15 -2.96
C LEU A 66 14.10 -8.82 -2.85
N THR A 67 13.72 -8.41 -1.64
CA THR A 67 13.10 -7.11 -1.39
C THR A 67 13.99 -5.95 -1.84
N VAL A 68 15.28 -6.00 -1.51
CA VAL A 68 16.26 -4.99 -1.94
C VAL A 68 16.36 -4.95 -3.47
N ILE A 69 16.38 -6.12 -4.13
CA ILE A 69 16.42 -6.20 -5.60
C ILE A 69 15.17 -5.57 -6.23
N ILE A 70 13.97 -5.88 -5.70
CA ILE A 70 12.70 -5.30 -6.18
C ILE A 70 12.73 -3.77 -6.05
N MET A 71 13.13 -3.26 -4.88
CA MET A 71 13.23 -1.82 -4.63
C MET A 71 14.24 -1.15 -5.57
N PHE A 72 15.40 -1.78 -5.78
CA PHE A 72 16.42 -1.28 -6.69
C PHE A 72 15.89 -1.17 -8.13
N PHE A 73 15.25 -2.23 -8.63
CA PHE A 73 14.65 -2.23 -9.98
C PHE A 73 13.59 -1.14 -10.15
N MET A 74 12.74 -0.95 -9.14
CA MET A 74 11.74 0.13 -9.18
C MET A 74 12.38 1.51 -9.29
N ILE A 75 13.46 1.78 -8.54
CA ILE A 75 14.19 3.05 -8.61
C ILE A 75 14.81 3.23 -10.00
N VAL A 76 15.46 2.19 -10.54
CA VAL A 76 16.06 2.23 -11.88
C VAL A 76 15.01 2.53 -12.94
N ILE A 77 13.84 1.87 -12.89
CA ILE A 77 12.75 2.11 -13.84
C ILE A 77 12.22 3.54 -13.71
N ALA A 78 12.03 4.04 -12.49
CA ALA A 78 11.57 5.41 -12.27
C ALA A 78 12.54 6.45 -12.87
N VAL A 79 13.84 6.26 -12.64
CA VAL A 79 14.91 7.12 -13.20
C VAL A 79 14.95 7.02 -14.73
N ALA A 80 14.82 5.81 -15.28
CA ALA A 80 14.79 5.60 -16.72
C ALA A 80 13.59 6.30 -17.37
N LEU A 81 12.39 6.15 -16.80
CA LEU A 81 11.18 6.83 -17.27
C LEU A 81 11.32 8.35 -17.21
N TRP A 82 11.84 8.88 -16.10
CA TRP A 82 12.12 10.30 -15.97
C TRP A 82 13.08 10.80 -17.06
N GLY A 83 14.16 10.05 -17.33
CA GLY A 83 15.10 10.36 -18.40
C GLY A 83 14.44 10.36 -19.78
N ILE A 84 13.56 9.40 -20.07
CA ILE A 84 12.82 9.35 -21.33
C ILE A 84 11.90 10.56 -21.48
N THR A 85 11.17 10.96 -20.43
CA THR A 85 10.26 12.10 -20.48
C THR A 85 10.97 13.44 -20.68
N GLU A 86 12.21 13.57 -20.18
CA GLU A 86 13.02 14.77 -20.40
C GLU A 86 13.62 14.79 -21.82
N MET A 87 14.05 13.62 -22.32
CA MET A 87 14.67 13.50 -23.64
C MET A 87 13.68 13.58 -24.79
N VAL A 88 12.42 13.24 -24.59
CA VAL A 88 11.35 13.46 -25.56
C VAL A 88 10.87 14.89 -25.37
N PRO A 89 11.30 15.86 -26.21
CA PRO A 89 10.75 17.21 -26.13
C PRO A 89 9.27 17.06 -26.44
N ALA A 90 8.41 17.56 -25.55
CA ALA A 90 6.97 17.62 -25.79
C ALA A 90 6.74 18.46 -27.06
N ARG A 91 6.73 17.80 -28.23
CA ARG A 91 6.24 18.36 -29.47
C ARG A 91 4.72 18.41 -29.31
N GLY A 92 4.23 19.56 -28.84
CA GLY A 92 2.83 19.94 -28.97
C GLY A 92 2.40 20.01 -30.42
#